data_AF-B3V5W0-F1
#
_entry.id   AF-B3V5W0-F1
#
_cell.length_a   1.000
_cell.length_b   1.000
_cell.length_c   1.000
_cell.angle_alpha   90.00
_cell.angle_beta   90.00
_cell.angle_gamma   90.00
#
_symmetry.space_group_name_H-M   'P 1'
#
loop_
_entity.id
_entity.type
_entity.pdbx_description
1 polymer ?
#
loop_
_entity_poly.entity_id
_entity_poly.type
_entity_poly.pdbx_seq_one_letter_code
_entity_poly.pdbx_strand_id
1 'polypeptide(L)'
;MQSKINSLLNIASELCEDGEFVEALKCYDRILHVEPNNTKANMDKGVTLQNLELPSQAIQMYENVLSSEPENIDALINMGSALHTLGKYTDAISYYDTVLRLDEKNTLALAYKGLSLGESGNISMAIKYFRKSLSIDSDYDLAQISLDTAKKFIHSN
;
A
#
# COMPACT_ATOMS: atom_id res chain seq x y z
N MET A 1 2.95 -13.58 -27.64
CA MET A 1 2.96 -12.30 -26.90
C MET A 1 2.88 -12.54 -25.40
N GLN A 2 1.89 -13.30 -24.91
CA GLN A 2 1.77 -13.63 -23.48
C GLN A 2 3.03 -14.21 -22.83
N SER A 3 3.74 -15.15 -23.50
CA SER A 3 4.96 -15.74 -22.90
C SER A 3 6.09 -14.72 -22.73
N LYS A 4 6.15 -13.67 -23.56
CA LYS A 4 7.15 -12.61 -23.46
C LYS A 4 6.82 -11.66 -22.31
N ILE A 5 5.54 -11.37 -22.08
CA ILE A 5 5.08 -10.56 -20.95
C ILE A 5 5.34 -11.29 -19.63
N ASN A 6 4.99 -12.57 -19.54
CA ASN A 6 5.28 -13.37 -18.34
C ASN A 6 6.79 -13.46 -18.07
N SER A 7 7.61 -13.61 -19.12
CA SER A 7 9.07 -13.58 -18.96
C SER A 7 9.58 -12.23 -18.45
N LEU A 8 9.05 -11.10 -18.96
CA LEU A 8 9.43 -9.77 -18.48
C LEU A 8 8.98 -9.52 -17.04
N LEU A 9 7.80 -10.02 -16.64
CA LEU A 9 7.32 -9.94 -15.26
C LEU A 9 8.24 -10.69 -14.30
N ASN A 10 8.70 -11.89 -14.68
CA ASN A 10 9.63 -12.66 -13.86
C ASN A 10 10.98 -11.93 -13.72
N ILE A 11 11.54 -11.44 -14.83
CA ILE A 11 12.79 -10.66 -14.80
C ILE A 11 12.63 -9.41 -13.92
N ALA A 12 11.51 -8.69 -14.04
CA ALA A 12 11.27 -7.51 -13.23
C ALA A 12 11.17 -7.84 -11.73
N SER A 13 10.57 -8.98 -11.38
CA SER A 13 10.50 -9.47 -10.00
C SER A 13 11.88 -9.78 -9.45
N GLU A 14 12.71 -10.51 -10.20
CA GLU A 14 14.10 -10.84 -9.83
C GLU A 14 14.93 -9.57 -9.62
N LEU A 15 14.81 -8.59 -10.53
CA LEU A 15 15.47 -7.29 -10.38
C LEU A 15 15.01 -6.53 -9.14
N CYS A 16 13.72 -6.58 -8.78
CA CYS A 16 13.23 -5.98 -7.54
C CYS A 16 13.80 -6.68 -6.30
N GLU A 17 13.95 -8.01 -6.32
CA GLU A 17 14.57 -8.77 -5.23
C GLU A 17 16.06 -8.42 -5.05
N ASP A 18 16.76 -8.16 -6.15
CA ASP A 18 18.16 -7.71 -6.17
C ASP A 18 18.33 -6.22 -5.84
N GLY A 19 17.22 -5.46 -5.71
CA GLY A 19 17.23 -4.01 -5.46
C GLY A 19 17.52 -3.14 -6.70
N GLU A 20 17.59 -3.76 -7.89
CA GLU A 20 17.79 -3.10 -9.19
C GLU A 20 16.48 -2.50 -9.71
N PHE A 21 15.91 -1.58 -8.93
CA PHE A 21 14.56 -1.04 -9.16
C PHE A 21 14.43 -0.28 -10.48
N VAL A 22 15.46 0.43 -10.92
CA VAL A 22 15.42 1.21 -12.18
C VAL A 22 15.29 0.29 -13.40
N GLU A 23 15.97 -0.85 -13.37
CA GLU A 23 15.94 -1.89 -14.39
C GLU A 23 14.58 -2.62 -14.39
N ALA A 24 14.03 -2.87 -13.20
CA ALA A 24 12.68 -3.40 -13.06
C ALA A 24 11.62 -2.45 -13.67
N LEU A 25 11.71 -1.15 -13.41
CA LEU A 25 10.83 -0.14 -14.02
C LEU A 25 10.86 -0.19 -15.55
N LYS A 26 12.04 -0.33 -16.16
CA LYS A 26 12.17 -0.48 -17.63
C LYS A 26 11.45 -1.73 -18.14
N CYS A 27 11.43 -2.82 -17.37
CA CYS A 27 10.70 -4.03 -17.73
C CYS A 27 9.19 -3.82 -17.68
N TYR A 28 8.69 -3.19 -16.61
CA TYR A 28 7.27 -2.82 -16.49
C TYR A 28 6.83 -1.85 -17.60
N ASP A 29 7.64 -0.85 -17.95
CA ASP A 29 7.35 0.08 -19.05
C ASP A 29 7.17 -0.64 -20.39
N ARG A 30 8.00 -1.66 -20.66
CA ARG A 30 7.89 -2.47 -21.87
C ARG A 30 6.61 -3.32 -21.89
N ILE A 31 6.19 -3.82 -20.73
CA ILE A 31 4.92 -4.56 -20.61
C ILE A 31 3.76 -3.60 -20.85
N LEU A 32 3.73 -2.47 -20.14
CA LEU A 32 2.64 -1.49 -20.19
C LEU A 32 2.55 -0.77 -21.55
N HIS A 33 3.63 -0.71 -22.32
CA HIS A 33 3.58 -0.25 -23.70
C HIS A 33 2.76 -1.18 -24.62
N VAL A 34 2.74 -2.48 -24.32
CA VAL A 34 2.00 -3.49 -25.10
C VAL A 34 0.61 -3.74 -24.50
N GLU A 35 0.52 -3.80 -23.17
CA GLU A 35 -0.71 -4.02 -22.41
C GLU A 35 -0.85 -2.93 -21.32
N PRO A 36 -1.39 -1.74 -21.65
CA PRO A 36 -1.49 -0.62 -20.72
C PRO A 36 -2.27 -0.94 -19.43
N ASN A 37 -3.25 -1.84 -19.54
CA ASN A 37 -4.12 -2.24 -18.43
C ASN A 37 -3.67 -3.56 -17.78
N ASN A 38 -2.40 -3.96 -17.92
CA ASN A 38 -1.92 -5.17 -17.25
C ASN A 38 -1.88 -4.92 -15.73
N THR A 39 -2.82 -5.53 -15.00
CA THR A 39 -2.99 -5.33 -13.54
C THR A 39 -1.70 -5.61 -12.78
N LYS A 40 -1.06 -6.76 -13.04
CA LYS A 40 0.17 -7.15 -12.32
C LYS A 40 1.31 -6.17 -12.56
N ALA A 41 1.53 -5.76 -13.81
CA ALA A 41 2.60 -4.81 -14.12
C ALA A 41 2.35 -3.43 -13.52
N ASN A 42 1.10 -2.92 -13.51
CA ASN A 42 0.78 -1.66 -12.84
C ASN A 42 0.98 -1.78 -11.31
N MET A 43 0.52 -2.87 -10.69
CA MET A 43 0.69 -3.11 -9.25
C MET A 43 2.17 -3.15 -8.86
N ASP A 44 2.96 -4.01 -9.50
CA ASP A 44 4.37 -4.20 -9.14
C ASP A 44 5.21 -2.95 -9.44
N LYS A 45 4.90 -2.25 -10.54
CA LYS A 45 5.53 -0.96 -10.85
C LYS A 45 5.20 0.08 -9.79
N GLY A 46 3.95 0.14 -9.33
CA GLY A 46 3.53 1.01 -8.23
C GLY A 46 4.34 0.76 -6.95
N VAL A 47 4.49 -0.50 -6.55
CA VAL A 47 5.28 -0.88 -5.36
C VAL A 47 6.75 -0.51 -5.54
N THR A 48 7.31 -0.79 -6.72
CA THR A 48 8.70 -0.44 -7.06
C THR A 48 8.94 1.08 -6.99
N LEU A 49 7.98 1.88 -7.44
CA LEU A 49 8.04 3.34 -7.33
C LEU A 49 7.98 3.81 -5.87
N GLN A 50 7.21 3.17 -5.00
CA GLN A 50 7.21 3.49 -3.57
C GLN A 50 8.56 3.16 -2.91
N ASN A 51 9.19 2.04 -3.27
CA ASN A 51 10.54 1.69 -2.80
C ASN A 51 11.61 2.71 -3.24
N LEU A 52 11.38 3.39 -4.36
CA LEU A 52 12.21 4.49 -4.85
C LEU A 52 11.81 5.86 -4.28
N GLU A 53 10.94 5.92 -3.28
CA GLU A 53 10.41 7.16 -2.68
C GLU A 53 9.69 8.07 -3.70
N LEU A 54 9.02 7.46 -4.69
CA LEU A 54 8.23 8.14 -5.73
C LEU A 54 6.70 7.89 -5.60
N PRO A 55 6.07 8.16 -4.44
CA PRO A 55 4.67 7.81 -4.19
C PRO A 55 3.67 8.50 -5.14
N SER A 56 3.96 9.71 -5.61
CA SER A 56 3.10 10.41 -6.59
C SER A 56 2.98 9.65 -7.91
N GLN A 57 4.05 8.97 -8.36
CA GLN A 57 4.02 8.16 -9.57
C GLN A 57 3.35 6.81 -9.31
N ALA A 58 3.54 6.24 -8.11
CA ALA A 58 2.90 4.99 -7.71
C ALA A 58 1.37 5.11 -7.73
N ILE A 59 0.83 6.24 -7.25
CA ILE A 59 -0.62 6.53 -7.27
C ILE A 59 -1.19 6.36 -8.68
N GLN A 60 -0.53 6.87 -9.72
CA GLN A 60 -1.03 6.73 -11.10
C GLN A 60 -1.16 5.26 -11.53
N MET A 61 -0.26 4.39 -11.06
CA MET A 61 -0.32 2.96 -11.38
C MET A 61 -1.48 2.28 -10.65
N TYR A 62 -1.71 2.64 -9.38
CA TYR A 62 -2.85 2.11 -8.62
C TYR A 62 -4.19 2.65 -9.15
N GLU A 63 -4.25 3.92 -9.60
CA GLU A 63 -5.43 4.48 -10.27
C GLU A 63 -5.79 3.69 -11.53
N ASN A 64 -4.79 3.30 -12.34
CA ASN A 64 -5.02 2.47 -13.52
C ASN A 64 -5.67 1.13 -13.14
N VAL A 65 -5.17 0.46 -12.10
CA VAL A 65 -5.74 -0.81 -11.60
C VAL A 65 -7.19 -0.59 -11.14
N LEU A 66 -7.41 0.38 -10.25
CA LEU A 66 -8.72 0.68 -9.65
C LEU A 66 -9.75 1.15 -10.68
N SER A 67 -9.33 1.71 -11.82
CA SER A 67 -10.25 2.07 -12.91
C SER A 67 -10.94 0.86 -13.53
N SER A 68 -10.28 -0.30 -13.52
CA SER A 68 -10.77 -1.55 -14.08
C SER A 68 -11.23 -2.55 -13.01
N GLU A 69 -10.64 -2.50 -11.83
CA GLU A 69 -10.91 -3.37 -10.69
C GLU A 69 -11.15 -2.50 -9.43
N PRO A 70 -12.31 -1.83 -9.29
CA PRO A 70 -12.55 -0.85 -8.22
C PRO A 70 -12.48 -1.42 -6.80
N GLU A 71 -12.67 -2.73 -6.66
CA GLU A 71 -12.66 -3.46 -5.38
C GLU A 71 -11.36 -4.25 -5.16
N ASN A 72 -10.31 -4.00 -5.96
CA ASN A 72 -9.00 -4.63 -5.76
C ASN A 72 -8.39 -4.17 -4.43
N ILE A 73 -8.43 -5.06 -3.43
CA ILE A 73 -8.00 -4.77 -2.05
C ILE A 73 -6.55 -4.32 -1.99
N ASP A 74 -5.65 -4.99 -2.70
CA ASP A 74 -4.21 -4.66 -2.69
C ASP A 74 -3.95 -3.27 -3.26
N ALA A 75 -4.61 -2.93 -4.38
CA ALA A 75 -4.51 -1.60 -4.98
C ALA A 75 -5.06 -0.51 -4.06
N LEU A 76 -6.18 -0.76 -3.37
CA LEU A 76 -6.74 0.17 -2.38
C LEU A 76 -5.80 0.38 -1.18
N ILE A 77 -5.19 -0.68 -0.65
CA ILE A 77 -4.23 -0.60 0.45
C ILE A 77 -3.00 0.21 0.02
N ASN A 78 -2.42 -0.11 -1.14
CA ASN A 78 -1.21 0.55 -1.63
C ASN A 78 -1.48 2.02 -2.03
N MET A 79 -2.66 2.32 -2.57
CA MET A 79 -3.13 3.69 -2.79
C MET A 79 -3.15 4.47 -1.48
N GLY A 80 -3.78 3.92 -0.44
CA GLY A 80 -3.80 4.52 0.88
C GLY A 80 -2.39 4.73 1.44
N SER A 81 -1.49 3.76 1.23
CA SER A 81 -0.10 3.84 1.70
C SER A 81 0.66 4.97 0.99
N ALA A 82 0.55 5.08 -0.33
CA ALA A 82 1.20 6.15 -1.09
C ALA A 82 0.69 7.55 -0.68
N LEU A 83 -0.63 7.67 -0.43
CA LEU A 83 -1.23 8.91 0.06
C LEU A 83 -0.77 9.25 1.48
N HIS A 84 -0.63 8.24 2.35
CA HIS A 84 -0.05 8.42 3.69
C HIS A 84 1.38 8.97 3.62
N THR A 85 2.25 8.39 2.78
CA THR A 85 3.62 8.89 2.59
C THR A 85 3.65 10.34 2.10
N LEU A 86 2.65 10.77 1.33
CA LEU A 86 2.49 12.15 0.88
C LEU A 86 1.86 13.10 1.92
N GLY A 87 1.59 12.62 3.15
CA GLY A 87 0.93 13.40 4.20
C GLY A 87 -0.58 13.61 3.98
N LYS A 88 -1.17 12.95 2.99
CA LYS A 88 -2.61 13.04 2.67
C LYS A 88 -3.42 12.05 3.50
N TYR A 89 -3.37 12.20 4.82
CA TYR A 89 -3.90 11.22 5.76
C TYR A 89 -5.40 11.00 5.63
N THR A 90 -6.19 12.05 5.41
CA THR A 90 -7.66 11.94 5.23
C THR A 90 -8.01 11.08 4.02
N ASP A 91 -7.32 11.30 2.89
CA ASP A 91 -7.55 10.53 1.66
C ASP A 91 -7.12 9.07 1.86
N ALA A 92 -5.95 8.85 2.48
CA ALA A 92 -5.48 7.51 2.83
C ALA A 92 -6.49 6.74 3.68
N ILE A 93 -7.06 7.39 4.71
CA ILE A 93 -8.08 6.80 5.58
C ILE A 93 -9.31 6.37 4.77
N SER A 94 -9.75 7.15 3.79
CA SER A 94 -10.90 6.82 2.94
C SER A 94 -10.68 5.52 2.12
N TYR A 95 -9.47 5.31 1.62
CA TYR A 95 -9.11 4.07 0.92
C TYR A 95 -9.08 2.87 1.88
N TYR A 96 -8.48 3.02 3.06
CA TYR A 96 -8.52 1.96 4.07
C TYR A 96 -9.96 1.67 4.55
N ASP A 97 -10.80 2.69 4.68
CA ASP A 97 -12.23 2.50 4.97
C ASP A 97 -12.95 1.72 3.89
N THR A 98 -12.56 1.89 2.63
CA THR A 98 -13.10 1.10 1.52
C THR A 98 -12.68 -0.36 1.63
N VAL A 99 -11.41 -0.63 1.92
CA VAL A 99 -10.94 -1.99 2.21
C VAL A 99 -11.71 -2.61 3.36
N LEU A 100 -11.90 -1.88 4.46
CA LEU A 100 -12.60 -2.39 5.66
C LEU A 100 -14.11 -2.59 5.47
N ARG A 101 -14.72 -2.01 4.42
CA ARG A 101 -16.09 -2.35 4.02
C ARG A 101 -16.14 -3.67 3.25
N LEU A 102 -15.12 -3.97 2.45
CA LEU A 102 -15.01 -5.20 1.65
C LEU A 102 -14.53 -6.39 2.51
N ASP A 103 -13.58 -6.13 3.40
CA ASP A 103 -13.00 -7.07 4.35
C ASP A 103 -12.79 -6.38 5.71
N GLU A 104 -13.76 -6.55 6.61
CA GLU A 104 -13.75 -5.92 7.94
C GLU A 104 -12.60 -6.37 8.85
N LYS A 105 -11.96 -7.50 8.51
CA LYS A 105 -10.89 -8.15 9.27
C LYS A 105 -9.51 -7.98 8.64
N ASN A 106 -9.40 -7.13 7.62
CA ASN A 106 -8.12 -6.87 6.99
C ASN A 106 -7.13 -6.20 7.98
N THR A 107 -6.18 -6.99 8.51
CA THR A 107 -5.22 -6.54 9.53
C THR A 107 -4.36 -5.37 9.04
N LEU A 108 -3.94 -5.39 7.77
CA LEU A 108 -3.15 -4.35 7.12
C LEU A 108 -3.91 -3.02 7.08
N ALA A 109 -5.14 -3.00 6.54
CA ALA A 109 -5.93 -1.79 6.44
C ALA A 109 -6.29 -1.21 7.81
N LEU A 110 -6.56 -2.06 8.82
CA LEU A 110 -6.77 -1.61 10.20
C LEU A 110 -5.54 -0.89 10.75
N ALA A 111 -4.35 -1.48 10.59
CA ALA A 111 -3.12 -0.90 11.09
C ALA A 111 -2.74 0.38 10.35
N TYR A 112 -2.77 0.39 9.02
CA TYR A 112 -2.45 1.59 8.25
C TYR A 112 -3.46 2.71 8.46
N LYS A 113 -4.74 2.40 8.65
CA LYS A 113 -5.72 3.40 9.09
C LYS A 113 -5.35 3.97 10.46
N GLY A 114 -4.92 3.12 11.39
CA GLY A 114 -4.41 3.54 12.69
C GLY A 114 -3.22 4.51 12.57
N LEU A 115 -2.26 4.21 11.68
CA LEU A 115 -1.12 5.09 11.40
C LEU A 115 -1.55 6.46 10.88
N SER A 116 -2.39 6.50 9.84
CA SER A 116 -2.90 7.78 9.31
C SER A 116 -3.72 8.58 10.32
N LEU A 117 -4.48 7.90 11.20
CA LEU A 117 -5.19 8.56 12.31
C LEU A 117 -4.22 9.16 13.33
N GLY A 118 -3.11 8.47 13.61
CA GLY A 118 -2.08 8.94 14.51
C GLY A 118 -1.41 10.21 13.98
N GLU A 119 -0.96 10.16 12.71
CA GLU A 119 -0.30 11.28 12.04
C GLU A 119 -1.22 12.51 11.82
N SER A 120 -2.53 12.28 11.70
CA SER A 120 -3.54 13.37 11.69
C SER A 120 -3.92 13.88 13.09
N GLY A 121 -3.26 13.40 14.14
CA GLY A 121 -3.43 13.85 15.52
C GLY A 121 -4.53 13.12 16.31
N ASN A 122 -5.25 12.18 15.70
CA ASN A 122 -6.29 11.40 16.36
C ASN A 122 -5.73 10.13 17.03
N ILE A 123 -4.82 10.33 17.99
CA ILE A 123 -4.09 9.26 18.68
C ILE A 123 -5.03 8.25 19.37
N SER A 124 -6.13 8.73 19.95
CA SER A 124 -7.13 7.86 20.60
C SER A 124 -7.77 6.87 19.63
N MET A 125 -8.12 7.32 18.42
CA MET A 125 -8.65 6.42 17.39
C MET A 125 -7.56 5.53 16.79
N ALA A 126 -6.33 6.03 16.64
CA ALA A 126 -5.19 5.23 16.20
C ALA A 126 -5.03 3.98 17.10
N ILE A 127 -4.97 4.18 18.42
CA ILE A 127 -4.88 3.10 19.42
C ILE A 127 -6.03 2.09 19.28
N LYS A 128 -7.26 2.58 19.06
CA LYS A 128 -8.43 1.71 18.85
C LYS A 128 -8.24 0.80 17.64
N TYR A 129 -7.76 1.34 16.51
CA TYR A 129 -7.55 0.56 15.29
C TYR A 129 -6.36 -0.40 15.38
N PHE A 130 -5.26 -0.02 16.03
CA PHE A 130 -4.15 -0.95 16.30
C PHE A 130 -4.60 -2.13 17.17
N ARG A 131 -5.39 -1.87 18.23
CA ARG A 131 -5.96 -2.95 19.05
C ARG A 131 -6.90 -3.86 18.25
N LYS A 132 -7.68 -3.30 17.31
CA LYS A 132 -8.55 -4.11 16.44
C LYS A 132 -7.71 -5.00 15.53
N SER A 133 -6.64 -4.46 14.92
CA SER A 133 -5.67 -5.23 14.13
C SER A 133 -5.07 -6.39 14.95
N LEU A 134 -4.57 -6.09 16.15
CA LEU A 134 -3.98 -7.09 17.07
C LEU A 134 -4.97 -8.11 17.64
N SER A 135 -6.27 -7.80 17.64
CA SER A 135 -7.30 -8.77 18.04
C SER A 135 -7.56 -9.84 16.98
N ILE A 136 -7.17 -9.57 15.73
CA ILE A 136 -7.29 -10.50 14.60
C ILE A 136 -5.97 -11.26 14.42
N ASP A 137 -4.86 -10.54 14.45
CA ASP A 137 -3.51 -11.09 14.36
C ASP A 137 -2.65 -10.51 15.48
N SER A 138 -2.45 -11.29 16.55
CA SER A 138 -1.72 -10.86 17.74
C SER A 138 -0.24 -10.57 17.49
N ASP A 139 0.31 -11.12 16.41
CA ASP A 139 1.73 -11.08 16.10
C ASP A 139 2.04 -10.06 14.98
N TYR A 140 1.06 -9.18 14.68
CA TYR A 140 1.22 -8.15 13.67
C TYR A 140 2.10 -6.99 14.17
N ASP A 141 3.41 -7.11 13.94
CA ASP A 141 4.47 -6.21 14.43
C ASP A 141 4.18 -4.72 14.19
N LEU A 142 3.71 -4.35 13.00
CA LEU A 142 3.42 -2.95 12.67
C LEU A 142 2.38 -2.35 13.62
N ALA A 143 1.30 -3.07 13.92
CA ALA A 143 0.29 -2.58 14.85
C ALA A 143 0.81 -2.54 16.29
N GLN A 144 1.63 -3.52 16.70
CA GLN A 144 2.19 -3.57 18.06
C GLN A 144 3.16 -2.40 18.30
N ILE A 145 4.11 -2.17 17.40
CA ILE A 145 5.07 -1.07 17.48
C ILE A 145 4.35 0.28 17.46
N SER A 146 3.36 0.43 16.58
CA SER A 146 2.60 1.69 16.46
C SER A 146 1.71 1.94 17.69
N LEU A 147 1.12 0.90 18.27
CA LEU A 147 0.35 0.98 19.50
C LEU A 147 1.20 1.46 20.67
N ASP A 148 2.39 0.89 20.84
CA ASP A 148 3.27 1.25 21.94
C ASP A 148 3.81 2.68 21.80
N THR A 149 4.09 3.10 20.56
CA THR A 149 4.45 4.49 20.23
C THR A 149 3.30 5.46 20.56
N ALA A 150 2.08 5.16 20.10
CA ALA A 150 0.91 5.98 20.35
C ALA A 150 0.57 6.11 21.85
N LYS A 151 0.73 5.03 22.63
CA LYS A 151 0.53 5.08 24.09
C LYS A 151 1.53 6.00 24.79
N LYS A 152 2.81 5.95 24.41
CA LYS A 152 3.83 6.83 25.01
C LYS A 152 3.51 8.30 24.80
N PHE A 153 2.98 8.65 23.62
CA PHE A 153 2.59 10.01 23.29
C PHE A 153 1.46 10.55 24.19
N ILE A 154 0.47 9.71 24.54
CA ILE A 154 -0.62 10.10 25.45
C ILE A 154 -0.14 10.32 26.88
N HIS A 155 0.79 9.51 27.38
CA HIS A 155 1.26 9.62 28.78
C HIS A 155 2.32 10.72 28.98
N SER A 156 2.80 11.34 27.89
CA SER A 156 3.83 12.39 27.92
C SER A 156 3.26 13.81 27.78
N ASN A 157 1.94 13.95 27.60
CA ASN A 157 1.21 15.21 27.50
C ASN A 157 0.19 15.32 28.65
#